data_AF-A0AAD3H0L8-F1
#
_entry.id   AF-A0AAD3H0L8-F1
#
_cell.length_a   1.000
_cell.length_b   1.000
_cell.length_c   1.000
_cell.angle_alpha   90.00
_cell.angle_beta   90.00
_cell.angle_gamma   90.00
#
_symmetry.space_group_name_H-M   'P 1'
#
loop_
_entity.id
_entity.type
_entity.pdbx_description
1 polymer ?
#
loop_
_entity_poly.entity_id
_entity_poly.type
_entity_poly.pdbx_seq_one_letter_code
_entity_poly.pdbx_strand_id
1 'polypeptide(L)'
;MNFEIILKTFLFLFSTVFVHVVAAKDHQNATNEQLRHLSGNIFVHRDELNGNTSASSSSSLSLRGSIASPSSSQAEIPLAGKSVFESTGTPCTIERLFGLEPKHDVSLKNYLTCATKDGQFFDVNLLHGLSSLYESLTPEEELIIHVNNLEAVQHNFQLVGHMNDLSYTRRRKENKSTVLSSRNFSPNKARNTSGIFKLLVVRVLGEGDIIKQSEAKLYDDFFGDSSNVRTRMMKCSNNKLIFNPATGDQVNQGVLTLRLNENLNGIDFLMVSTMATAEVRSRRNLDYTHIAFVMPQTVNFRGSVAFGEQPGTISWYQTDFASNAFIQVHEISHNLGFNHSGKGSDEFGDSTDSMGNIGEWADDGPVACFNGAKTFYSGWYPEYYSSLDPGMNPYSKDLVGLNDIVSKPSVSTDNDLVLRLSTIGTDDLFIIYQRAEGILDTLQSHRDTVTITQQKSFEAQSWSLAELRPGQEYRYENYGRYGRPLIVKFCGEIVGLNDIDNAHVIAYVEGLTEASCGAHLDIPDVPSPDHTSCSDTPLDFIWKRQRRNCEWVAAKATDRCSSKVLSSMCPRTCMTCDTCVDGRRRFYMKNSKTRKGSRTCYWASSRNTQKRCKVLGIAETCRKTCGQCS
;
A
#
# COMPACT_ATOMS: atom_id res chain seq x y z
N MET A 1 -37.19 -17.23 1.28
CA MET A 1 -37.94 -16.28 2.13
C MET A 1 -37.06 -15.98 3.33
N ASN A 2 -36.54 -14.79 3.63
CA ASN A 2 -36.66 -13.44 3.08
C ASN A 2 -35.29 -12.78 3.31
N PHE A 3 -34.64 -12.25 2.27
CA PHE A 3 -33.40 -11.46 2.39
C PHE A 3 -33.60 -10.00 1.89
N GLU A 4 -34.84 -9.60 1.62
CA GLU A 4 -35.17 -8.27 1.06
C GLU A 4 -35.52 -7.19 2.10
N ILE A 5 -35.47 -7.48 3.39
CA ILE A 5 -35.90 -6.53 4.44
C ILE A 5 -34.74 -5.83 5.14
N ILE A 6 -33.51 -6.38 5.10
CA ILE A 6 -32.36 -5.75 5.78
C ILE A 6 -31.69 -4.67 4.90
N LEU A 7 -31.83 -4.75 3.57
CA LEU A 7 -31.23 -3.78 2.65
C LEU A 7 -32.02 -2.46 2.54
N LYS A 8 -33.29 -2.43 2.97
CA LYS A 8 -34.12 -1.21 2.91
C LYS A 8 -33.99 -0.30 4.14
N THR A 9 -33.43 -0.81 5.24
CA THR A 9 -33.21 0.00 6.46
C THR A 9 -31.86 0.72 6.46
N PHE A 10 -30.89 0.28 5.63
CA PHE A 10 -29.57 0.91 5.54
C PHE A 10 -29.47 2.08 4.55
N LEU A 11 -30.47 2.26 3.67
CA LEU A 11 -30.48 3.29 2.62
C LEU A 11 -31.31 4.54 2.95
N PHE A 12 -31.85 4.65 4.17
CA PHE A 12 -32.71 5.78 4.58
C PHE A 12 -32.06 6.73 5.61
N LEU A 13 -30.78 6.54 5.97
CA LEU A 13 -30.07 7.38 6.97
C LEU A 13 -28.93 8.25 6.41
N PHE A 14 -28.75 8.30 5.08
CA PHE A 14 -27.72 9.17 4.45
C PHE A 14 -28.27 10.05 3.31
N SER A 15 -29.49 10.58 3.47
CA SER A 15 -30.03 11.60 2.55
C SER A 15 -30.73 12.74 3.27
N THR A 16 -30.05 13.33 4.26
CA THR A 16 -30.33 14.70 4.72
C THR A 16 -29.07 15.24 5.36
N VAL A 17 -28.29 16.02 4.59
CA VAL A 17 -27.47 17.19 4.95
C VAL A 17 -26.45 17.35 3.80
N PHE A 18 -26.88 17.97 2.71
CA PHE A 18 -26.00 18.61 1.72
C PHE A 18 -26.84 19.58 0.88
N VAL A 19 -27.13 20.75 1.45
CA VAL A 19 -27.54 21.93 0.69
C VAL A 19 -26.92 23.15 1.37
N HIS A 20 -26.07 23.85 0.60
CA HIS A 20 -25.49 25.20 0.79
C HIS A 20 -24.22 25.34 1.63
N VAL A 21 -23.05 25.36 0.95
CA VAL A 21 -22.05 26.44 1.09
C VAL A 21 -21.37 26.66 -0.28
N VAL A 22 -21.87 27.60 -1.08
CA VAL A 22 -21.08 28.31 -2.10
C VAL A 22 -21.53 29.77 -2.10
N ALA A 23 -20.53 30.65 -2.00
CA ALA A 23 -20.52 32.08 -2.29
C ALA A 23 -21.30 33.04 -1.35
N ALA A 24 -20.54 33.72 -0.50
CA ALA A 24 -20.81 35.13 -0.18
C ALA A 24 -19.51 35.84 0.18
N LYS A 25 -18.98 36.60 -0.79
CA LYS A 25 -18.10 37.74 -0.55
C LYS A 25 -18.55 38.81 -1.53
N ASP A 26 -19.50 39.63 -1.11
CA ASP A 26 -19.43 41.09 -1.29
C ASP A 26 -20.60 41.81 -0.61
N HIS A 27 -20.22 42.93 -0.03
CA HIS A 27 -20.97 43.83 0.83
C HIS A 27 -21.76 44.84 -0.02
N GLN A 28 -23.03 45.08 0.30
CA GLN A 28 -23.63 46.40 0.64
C GLN A 28 -25.12 46.57 0.26
N ASN A 29 -25.84 47.16 1.21
CA ASN A 29 -27.03 48.01 1.10
C ASN A 29 -28.39 47.37 0.73
N ALA A 30 -29.31 47.35 1.70
CA ALA A 30 -30.46 48.27 1.78
C ALA A 30 -31.65 47.67 2.57
N THR A 31 -31.94 48.31 3.71
CA THR A 31 -33.26 48.71 4.27
C THR A 31 -34.48 47.77 4.33
N ASN A 32 -34.93 47.56 5.58
CA ASN A 32 -36.27 47.74 6.19
C ASN A 32 -37.51 46.90 5.82
N GLU A 33 -38.30 46.71 6.89
CA GLU A 33 -39.72 46.31 7.03
C GLU A 33 -40.05 44.80 7.04
N GLN A 34 -40.43 44.24 8.21
CA GLN A 34 -41.81 44.09 8.74
C GLN A 34 -42.60 42.99 7.98
N LEU A 35 -43.31 42.00 8.54
CA LEU A 35 -44.13 41.88 9.76
C LEU A 35 -44.48 40.38 9.98
N ARG A 36 -44.54 40.00 11.27
CA ARG A 36 -45.50 39.16 12.03
C ARG A 36 -46.31 37.99 11.41
N HIS A 37 -46.63 37.08 12.35
CA HIS A 37 -47.73 36.10 12.46
C HIS A 37 -47.39 34.67 11.99
N LEU A 38 -47.63 33.59 12.74
CA LEU A 38 -48.55 33.32 13.85
C LEU A 38 -48.05 32.15 14.72
N SER A 39 -48.34 32.27 16.01
CA SER A 39 -48.31 31.29 17.09
C SER A 39 -49.45 30.25 17.02
N GLY A 40 -49.23 29.07 17.60
CA GLY A 40 -50.29 28.12 18.03
C GLY A 40 -49.73 26.70 18.23
N ASN A 41 -49.20 26.39 19.42
CA ASN A 41 -49.86 25.67 20.54
C ASN A 41 -50.16 24.17 20.28
N ILE A 42 -49.36 23.25 20.86
CA ILE A 42 -49.59 22.48 22.11
C ILE A 42 -50.65 21.36 21.96
N PHE A 43 -50.28 20.08 22.09
CA PHE A 43 -50.59 19.24 23.27
C PHE A 43 -50.00 17.82 23.19
N VAL A 44 -49.54 17.40 24.36
CA VAL A 44 -49.04 16.09 24.78
C VAL A 44 -50.21 15.15 25.07
N HIS A 45 -50.05 13.85 24.86
CA HIS A 45 -50.65 12.87 25.76
C HIS A 45 -49.77 11.63 25.93
N ARG A 46 -49.51 11.34 27.21
CA ARG A 46 -49.04 10.07 27.78
C ARG A 46 -50.29 9.30 28.21
N ASP A 47 -50.27 7.97 28.17
CA ASP A 47 -50.82 7.12 29.25
C ASP A 47 -50.42 5.65 29.08
N GLU A 48 -50.25 5.04 30.26
CA GLU A 48 -49.91 3.65 30.57
C GLU A 48 -51.13 2.72 30.47
N LEU A 49 -50.92 1.39 30.42
CA LEU A 49 -51.46 0.43 31.42
C LEU A 49 -51.19 -1.06 31.05
N ASN A 50 -50.45 -1.69 31.95
CA ASN A 50 -50.60 -3.01 32.60
C ASN A 50 -51.40 -4.20 32.01
N GLY A 51 -50.75 -5.37 32.16
CA GLY A 51 -51.32 -6.62 32.66
C GLY A 51 -51.40 -7.76 31.62
N ASN A 52 -51.30 -9.06 31.92
CA ASN A 52 -50.83 -9.87 33.04
C ASN A 52 -50.98 -11.35 32.55
N THR A 53 -50.48 -12.34 33.31
CA THR A 53 -50.77 -13.81 33.21
C THR A 53 -50.12 -14.61 32.06
N SER A 54 -49.65 -15.85 32.21
CA SER A 54 -49.38 -16.75 33.36
C SER A 54 -48.83 -18.09 32.84
N ALA A 55 -48.00 -18.76 33.65
CA ALA A 55 -47.82 -20.23 33.78
C ALA A 55 -47.24 -20.96 32.55
N SER A 56 -46.45 -22.03 32.60
CA SER A 56 -46.01 -23.06 33.56
C SER A 56 -45.11 -23.98 32.70
N SER A 57 -44.13 -24.78 33.13
CA SER A 57 -43.70 -25.32 34.42
C SER A 57 -42.51 -26.26 34.13
N SER A 58 -41.62 -26.40 35.14
CA SER A 58 -40.95 -27.64 35.63
C SER A 58 -40.12 -28.50 34.65
N SER A 59 -38.94 -29.03 34.98
CA SER A 59 -38.41 -29.53 36.28
C SER A 59 -36.93 -29.89 36.02
N SER A 60 -35.93 -29.42 36.78
CA SER A 60 -35.51 -29.74 38.15
C SER A 60 -34.85 -31.13 38.33
N LEU A 61 -33.60 -31.16 38.80
CA LEU A 61 -33.07 -31.87 39.99
C LEU A 61 -31.52 -31.75 39.96
N SER A 62 -30.80 -30.98 40.80
CA SER A 62 -30.60 -30.92 42.27
C SER A 62 -29.65 -31.97 42.86
N LEU A 63 -28.72 -31.49 43.71
CA LEU A 63 -28.10 -32.04 44.95
C LEU A 63 -26.56 -31.94 44.91
N ARG A 64 -25.80 -31.64 45.96
CA ARG A 64 -25.93 -30.93 47.27
C ARG A 64 -24.52 -30.93 47.91
N GLY A 65 -24.27 -30.03 48.87
CA GLY A 65 -23.27 -30.14 49.94
C GLY A 65 -22.07 -29.19 49.77
N SER A 66 -21.84 -28.10 50.52
CA SER A 66 -21.90 -27.76 51.97
C SER A 66 -20.57 -28.00 52.73
N ILE A 67 -20.07 -26.90 53.33
CA ILE A 67 -19.42 -26.75 54.67
C ILE A 67 -17.89 -26.45 54.75
N ALA A 68 -17.63 -25.39 55.54
CA ALA A 68 -16.53 -25.08 56.47
C ALA A 68 -15.31 -24.23 56.02
N SER A 69 -15.25 -23.02 56.60
CA SER A 69 -14.03 -22.38 57.13
C SER A 69 -13.92 -22.70 58.63
N PRO A 70 -12.76 -22.51 59.30
CA PRO A 70 -12.54 -21.25 60.03
C PRO A 70 -11.06 -20.81 60.28
N SER A 71 -10.90 -19.51 60.66
CA SER A 71 -9.95 -18.90 61.65
C SER A 71 -8.42 -18.98 61.43
N SER A 72 -7.51 -18.11 61.90
CA SER A 72 -7.46 -16.78 62.57
C SER A 72 -5.97 -16.47 62.90
N SER A 73 -5.67 -15.22 63.34
CA SER A 73 -4.45 -14.63 63.99
C SER A 73 -3.46 -13.91 63.05
N GLN A 74 -3.11 -12.61 63.17
CA GLN A 74 -2.60 -11.71 64.23
C GLN A 74 -1.21 -12.06 64.80
N ALA A 75 -0.18 -11.26 64.47
CA ALA A 75 0.60 -10.41 65.42
C ALA A 75 2.01 -10.00 64.89
N GLU A 76 2.28 -8.70 64.96
CA GLU A 76 3.48 -7.98 65.45
C GLU A 76 4.94 -8.28 65.00
N ILE A 77 5.57 -7.17 64.54
CA ILE A 77 6.98 -6.69 64.52
C ILE A 77 7.64 -6.80 65.93
N PRO A 78 8.99 -6.79 66.24
CA PRO A 78 10.15 -6.15 65.55
C PRO A 78 11.56 -6.84 65.59
N LEU A 79 12.53 -6.12 65.00
CA LEU A 79 13.95 -5.89 65.41
C LEU A 79 15.10 -6.69 64.76
N ALA A 80 15.82 -5.94 63.92
CA ALA A 80 17.28 -5.66 63.94
C ALA A 80 18.32 -6.79 63.80
N GLY A 81 19.14 -6.67 62.75
CA GLY A 81 20.44 -7.33 62.60
C GLY A 81 21.29 -6.69 61.50
N LYS A 82 22.25 -5.85 61.92
CA LYS A 82 23.45 -5.29 61.23
C LYS A 82 24.20 -6.33 60.37
N SER A 83 25.05 -6.06 59.37
CA SER A 83 25.78 -4.87 58.90
C SER A 83 26.65 -5.18 57.64
N VAL A 84 26.83 -4.16 56.78
CA VAL A 84 28.08 -3.72 56.08
C VAL A 84 28.66 -4.55 54.90
N PHE A 85 28.72 -3.94 53.70
CA PHE A 85 29.95 -3.47 53.05
C PHE A 85 29.67 -2.40 51.96
N GLU A 86 30.70 -1.61 51.68
CA GLU A 86 30.73 -0.23 51.15
C GLU A 86 30.50 -0.08 49.63
N SER A 87 30.02 1.11 49.21
CA SER A 87 30.55 1.78 48.02
C SER A 87 30.40 3.29 48.11
N THR A 88 31.48 3.99 47.81
CA THR A 88 31.68 5.43 47.80
C THR A 88 30.91 6.14 46.68
N GLY A 89 30.23 7.24 47.01
CA GLY A 89 29.59 8.13 46.04
C GLY A 89 29.01 9.39 46.68
N THR A 90 29.52 10.55 46.27
CA THR A 90 29.29 11.91 46.81
C THR A 90 27.83 12.39 46.69
N PRO A 91 27.24 13.11 47.66
CA PRO A 91 25.87 13.63 47.56
C PRO A 91 25.82 15.03 46.90
N CYS A 92 24.89 15.22 45.95
CA CYS A 92 24.47 16.56 45.51
C CYS A 92 23.25 17.02 46.34
N THR A 93 23.35 18.20 46.93
CA THR A 93 22.30 18.87 47.71
C THR A 93 21.50 19.82 46.81
N ILE A 94 20.18 19.89 46.98
CA ILE A 94 19.30 20.88 46.32
C ILE A 94 18.92 21.93 47.37
N GLU A 95 19.32 23.19 47.17
CA GLU A 95 18.76 24.34 47.90
C GLU A 95 17.60 24.99 47.13
N ARG A 96 16.53 25.31 47.86
CA ARG A 96 15.33 26.05 47.41
C ARG A 96 15.56 27.56 47.53
N LEU A 97 15.05 28.33 46.56
CA LEU A 97 14.66 29.73 46.78
C LEU A 97 13.25 30.01 46.18
N PHE A 98 12.58 30.96 46.82
CA PHE A 98 11.13 31.10 46.99
C PHE A 98 10.32 31.73 45.84
N GLY A 99 9.03 31.36 45.77
CA GLY A 99 7.91 32.31 45.74
C GLY A 99 7.30 32.66 44.38
N LEU A 100 6.08 32.16 44.11
CA LEU A 100 4.88 32.89 43.63
C LEU A 100 3.74 31.88 43.32
N GLU A 101 2.51 32.20 43.75
CA GLU A 101 1.28 31.40 43.62
C GLU A 101 0.58 31.55 42.25
N PRO A 102 -0.33 30.62 41.86
CA PRO A 102 -0.71 30.39 40.48
C PRO A 102 -1.99 31.11 40.03
N LYS A 103 -2.08 31.45 38.74
CA LYS A 103 -3.37 31.68 38.05
C LYS A 103 -3.38 31.12 36.63
N HIS A 104 -4.41 30.32 36.36
CA HIS A 104 -4.93 29.85 35.07
C HIS A 104 -4.24 28.66 34.37
N ASP A 105 -4.67 27.46 34.76
CA ASP A 105 -5.33 26.41 33.95
C ASP A 105 -5.09 26.40 32.42
N VAL A 106 -4.17 25.53 31.94
CA VAL A 106 -4.34 24.68 30.74
C VAL A 106 -3.47 23.43 30.90
N SER A 107 -4.10 22.25 30.84
CA SER A 107 -3.49 20.92 30.87
C SER A 107 -2.86 20.55 29.52
N LEU A 108 -1.55 20.31 29.50
CA LEU A 108 -0.85 19.48 28.49
C LEU A 108 0.27 18.71 29.21
N LYS A 109 0.03 17.43 29.52
CA LYS A 109 1.05 16.53 30.06
C LYS A 109 1.79 15.84 28.91
N ASN A 110 3.06 16.20 28.72
CA ASN A 110 4.03 15.36 28.03
C ASN A 110 5.02 14.85 29.07
N TYR A 111 5.08 13.52 29.24
CA TYR A 111 6.07 12.87 30.10
C TYR A 111 7.36 12.66 29.32
N LEU A 112 8.49 13.11 29.88
CA LEU A 112 9.83 12.82 29.39
C LEU A 112 10.49 11.90 30.43
N THR A 113 10.69 10.64 30.07
CA THR A 113 11.33 9.65 30.94
C THR A 113 12.80 9.54 30.57
N CYS A 114 13.71 9.92 31.47
CA CYS A 114 15.15 9.69 31.29
C CYS A 114 15.60 8.50 32.15
N ALA A 115 16.29 7.55 31.54
CA ALA A 115 16.90 6.39 32.21
C ALA A 115 18.38 6.67 32.49
N THR A 116 18.84 6.41 33.72
CA THR A 116 20.29 6.26 33.99
C THR A 116 20.70 4.79 33.86
N LYS A 117 22.01 4.57 33.76
CA LYS A 117 22.64 3.29 33.35
C LYS A 117 22.30 2.07 34.23
N ASP A 118 21.65 2.27 35.37
CA ASP A 118 21.28 1.23 36.33
C ASP A 118 19.75 1.07 36.54
N GLY A 119 18.92 1.60 35.63
CA GLY A 119 17.53 1.12 35.45
C GLY A 119 16.52 1.49 36.55
N GLN A 120 16.70 2.60 37.27
CA GLN A 120 15.66 3.16 38.15
C GLN A 120 15.08 4.46 37.58
N PHE A 121 13.75 4.56 37.54
CA PHE A 121 13.02 5.72 37.04
C PHE A 121 12.63 6.67 38.20
N PHE A 122 12.86 7.97 38.02
CA PHE A 122 12.32 9.02 38.88
C PHE A 122 11.64 10.10 38.02
N ASP A 123 10.57 10.69 38.56
CA ASP A 123 9.73 11.69 37.92
C ASP A 123 10.20 13.11 38.34
N VAL A 124 10.63 13.97 37.41
CA VAL A 124 11.05 15.35 37.70
C VAL A 124 10.54 16.33 36.64
N ASN A 125 9.70 17.29 37.07
CA ASN A 125 9.20 18.40 36.25
C ASN A 125 10.24 19.52 36.12
N LEU A 126 10.66 19.90 34.90
CA LEU A 126 11.48 21.11 34.70
C LEU A 126 11.34 21.71 33.28
N LEU A 127 10.23 22.39 32.99
CA LEU A 127 10.08 23.19 31.75
C LEU A 127 9.27 24.48 31.95
N HIS A 128 9.53 25.22 33.04
CA HIS A 128 8.97 26.56 33.23
C HIS A 128 10.00 27.70 33.36
N GLY A 129 11.31 27.42 33.23
CA GLY A 129 12.38 28.44 33.40
C GLY A 129 13.10 28.90 32.13
N LEU A 130 12.89 28.27 30.97
CA LEU A 130 13.68 28.55 29.76
C LEU A 130 13.07 29.62 28.83
N SER A 131 11.80 29.96 29.00
CA SER A 131 11.17 31.04 28.22
C SER A 131 11.60 32.43 28.68
N SER A 132 12.01 32.60 29.94
CA SER A 132 12.33 33.91 30.53
C SER A 132 13.79 34.35 30.37
N LEU A 133 14.68 33.49 29.87
CA LEU A 133 16.09 33.82 29.63
C LEU A 133 16.40 34.24 28.19
N TYR A 134 15.47 34.00 27.25
CA TYR A 134 15.69 34.29 25.82
C TYR A 134 15.43 35.77 25.46
N GLU A 135 14.74 36.52 26.32
CA GLU A 135 14.45 37.95 26.09
C GLU A 135 15.57 38.90 26.55
N SER A 136 16.70 38.40 27.07
CA SER A 136 17.77 39.25 27.64
C SER A 136 19.17 39.06 27.04
N LEU A 137 19.33 38.37 25.91
CA LEU A 137 20.65 38.18 25.28
C LEU A 137 20.85 39.14 24.08
N THR A 138 21.97 39.88 24.09
CA THR A 138 22.42 40.73 22.96
C THR A 138 23.20 39.92 21.91
N PRO A 139 23.37 40.40 20.66
CA PRO A 139 23.72 39.57 19.49
C PRO A 139 25.12 38.91 19.46
N GLU A 140 25.94 39.02 20.50
CA GLU A 140 27.33 38.55 20.49
C GLU A 140 27.69 37.57 21.63
N GLU A 141 26.70 37.02 22.37
CA GLU A 141 26.97 36.01 23.41
C GLU A 141 26.49 34.61 22.97
N GLU A 142 27.41 33.65 22.87
CA GLU A 142 27.13 32.26 22.53
C GLU A 142 26.96 31.42 23.81
N LEU A 143 25.81 30.76 23.97
CA LEU A 143 25.54 29.86 25.09
C LEU A 143 26.16 28.48 24.81
N ILE A 144 27.30 28.17 25.43
CA ILE A 144 27.96 26.86 25.29
C ILE A 144 27.44 25.91 26.38
N ILE A 145 26.66 24.91 25.98
CA ILE A 145 26.23 23.80 26.85
C ILE A 145 27.14 22.61 26.60
N HIS A 146 27.95 22.23 27.59
CA HIS A 146 28.75 21.01 27.53
C HIS A 146 27.91 19.79 27.94
N VAL A 147 27.59 18.93 26.96
CA VAL A 147 26.99 17.61 27.21
C VAL A 147 28.05 16.54 26.99
N ASN A 148 28.50 15.89 28.06
CA ASN A 148 29.41 14.76 27.97
C ASN A 148 28.60 13.47 27.71
N ASN A 149 29.01 12.70 26.68
CA ASN A 149 28.36 11.52 26.08
C ASN A 149 27.18 11.80 25.15
N LEU A 150 27.48 11.86 23.84
CA LEU A 150 26.53 11.94 22.73
C LEU A 150 26.68 10.70 21.83
N GLU A 151 26.08 9.60 22.26
CA GLU A 151 25.53 8.62 21.32
C GLU A 151 24.01 8.59 21.57
N ALA A 152 23.25 8.78 20.49
CA ALA A 152 21.79 8.83 20.44
C ALA A 152 21.11 10.12 20.92
N VAL A 153 21.14 11.17 20.09
CA VAL A 153 19.95 11.96 19.69
C VAL A 153 20.26 12.66 18.36
N GLN A 154 19.62 12.25 17.26
CA GLN A 154 19.55 13.06 16.03
C GLN A 154 18.09 13.24 15.66
N HIS A 155 17.52 14.39 16.01
CA HIS A 155 16.35 14.94 15.33
C HIS A 155 16.48 16.47 15.19
N ASN A 156 16.46 16.89 13.92
CA ASN A 156 16.01 18.16 13.33
C ASN A 156 16.24 19.47 14.10
N PHE A 157 17.28 20.22 13.67
CA PHE A 157 17.23 21.68 13.60
C PHE A 157 17.71 22.13 12.21
N GLN A 158 16.84 22.79 11.44
CA GLN A 158 17.20 23.54 10.24
C GLN A 158 17.50 24.98 10.64
N LEU A 159 18.71 25.46 10.36
CA LEU A 159 19.05 26.88 10.31
C LEU A 159 19.60 27.19 8.91
N VAL A 160 18.99 28.18 8.27
CA VAL A 160 19.37 28.75 6.97
C VAL A 160 20.30 29.94 7.23
N GLY A 161 21.44 30.05 6.51
CA GLY A 161 22.12 31.35 6.38
C GLY A 161 23.62 31.35 6.09
N HIS A 162 23.95 31.49 4.80
CA HIS A 162 25.07 32.23 4.17
C HIS A 162 26.57 31.86 4.36
N MET A 163 27.25 32.08 3.22
CA MET A 163 28.60 31.71 2.81
C MET A 163 29.72 32.62 3.37
N ASN A 164 30.94 32.09 3.45
CA ASN A 164 32.14 32.57 2.72
C ASN A 164 33.32 31.61 3.00
N ASP A 165 33.83 30.94 1.98
CA ASP A 165 35.03 31.28 1.20
C ASP A 165 36.32 30.96 1.97
N LEU A 166 37.08 29.95 1.51
CA LEU A 166 38.55 29.92 1.60
C LEU A 166 39.11 28.82 0.67
N SER A 167 40.00 29.27 -0.18
CA SER A 167 40.72 28.60 -1.26
C SER A 167 41.58 27.40 -0.84
N TYR A 168 41.60 26.34 -1.66
CA TYR A 168 42.77 25.45 -1.76
C TYR A 168 42.99 24.93 -3.18
N THR A 169 44.12 25.30 -3.77
CA THR A 169 44.62 24.87 -5.08
C THR A 169 45.53 23.63 -4.97
N ARG A 170 45.27 22.54 -5.70
CA ARG A 170 46.22 21.92 -6.67
C ARG A 170 45.78 20.56 -7.29
N ARG A 171 45.94 20.54 -8.62
CA ARG A 171 46.38 19.45 -9.53
C ARG A 171 45.46 18.27 -9.87
N ARG A 172 44.71 18.48 -10.96
CA ARG A 172 44.68 17.69 -12.21
C ARG A 172 45.19 16.24 -12.16
N LYS A 173 44.26 15.30 -12.25
CA LYS A 173 44.29 14.21 -13.24
C LYS A 173 42.90 14.12 -13.88
N GLU A 174 42.90 14.03 -15.20
CA GLU A 174 41.74 14.08 -16.08
C GLU A 174 40.83 12.88 -15.86
N ASN A 175 39.53 13.12 -15.67
CA ASN A 175 38.48 12.18 -16.01
C ASN A 175 37.20 12.94 -16.37
N LYS A 176 36.66 12.62 -17.55
CA LYS A 176 35.39 13.14 -18.08
C LYS A 176 34.25 12.80 -17.11
N SER A 177 33.65 13.81 -16.50
CA SER A 177 32.27 13.76 -16.01
C SER A 177 31.74 15.19 -15.99
N THR A 178 30.80 15.47 -16.88
CA THR A 178 30.15 16.77 -17.01
C THR A 178 29.12 16.89 -15.89
N VAL A 179 29.38 17.84 -14.99
CA VAL A 179 28.61 18.16 -13.79
C VAL A 179 27.22 18.69 -14.16
N LEU A 180 26.17 18.03 -13.67
CA LEU A 180 24.85 18.61 -13.46
C LEU A 180 24.41 18.33 -12.02
N SER A 181 24.43 19.39 -11.20
CA SER A 181 23.62 19.63 -10.00
C SER A 181 23.05 18.40 -9.28
N SER A 182 23.88 17.73 -8.48
CA SER A 182 23.42 16.78 -7.47
C SER A 182 22.62 17.51 -6.39
N ARG A 183 21.31 17.31 -6.33
CA ARG A 183 20.64 17.27 -5.02
C ARG A 183 21.32 16.12 -4.29
N ASN A 184 22.18 16.46 -3.33
CA ASN A 184 23.04 15.52 -2.62
C ASN A 184 22.22 14.32 -2.13
N PHE A 185 22.47 13.16 -2.73
CA PHE A 185 22.18 11.87 -2.14
C PHE A 185 23.07 11.79 -0.91
N SER A 186 22.52 12.05 0.29
CA SER A 186 23.26 11.83 1.53
C SER A 186 23.50 10.32 1.66
N PRO A 187 24.74 9.82 1.62
CA PRO A 187 25.02 8.38 1.66
C PRO A 187 24.90 7.78 3.08
N ASN A 188 24.47 8.52 4.10
CA ASN A 188 24.77 8.20 5.50
C ASN A 188 23.63 7.61 6.33
N LYS A 189 22.57 7.08 5.69
CA LYS A 189 21.74 6.04 6.30
C LYS A 189 21.59 4.95 5.24
N ALA A 190 22.34 3.86 5.36
CA ALA A 190 22.23 2.74 4.44
C ALA A 190 20.75 2.33 4.38
N ARG A 191 20.12 2.47 3.21
CA ARG A 191 18.73 2.07 3.01
C ARG A 191 18.68 0.55 3.22
N ASN A 192 17.91 0.09 4.19
CA ASN A 192 17.81 -1.32 4.53
C ASN A 192 16.80 -2.03 3.60
N THR A 193 16.98 -1.84 2.29
CA THR A 193 16.08 -2.36 1.25
C THR A 193 16.59 -3.66 0.63
N SER A 194 17.82 -4.07 0.94
CA SER A 194 18.48 -5.26 0.40
C SER A 194 19.19 -6.03 1.51
N GLY A 195 19.41 -7.32 1.28
CA GLY A 195 20.06 -8.24 2.20
C GLY A 195 19.19 -9.43 2.57
N ILE A 196 19.72 -10.25 3.47
CA ILE A 196 18.98 -11.35 4.08
C ILE A 196 18.52 -10.89 5.45
N PHE A 197 17.22 -10.72 5.58
CA PHE A 197 16.57 -10.45 6.84
C PHE A 197 16.02 -11.73 7.45
N LYS A 198 15.94 -11.75 8.76
CA LYS A 198 15.27 -12.78 9.55
C LYS A 198 13.98 -12.19 10.11
N LEU A 199 12.84 -12.75 9.71
CA LEU A 199 11.52 -12.32 10.13
C LEU A 199 11.00 -13.27 11.20
N LEU A 200 10.70 -12.73 12.38
CA LEU A 200 10.01 -13.43 13.45
C LEU A 200 8.52 -13.11 13.39
N VAL A 201 7.70 -14.12 13.10
CA VAL A 201 6.23 -13.98 13.14
C VAL A 201 5.77 -14.32 14.56
N VAL A 202 5.22 -13.34 15.27
CA VAL A 202 4.83 -13.50 16.67
C VAL A 202 3.31 -13.60 16.77
N ARG A 203 2.82 -14.79 17.10
CA ARG A 203 1.41 -15.08 17.34
C ARG A 203 1.07 -14.71 18.79
N VAL A 204 0.41 -13.58 18.99
CA VAL A 204 0.11 -13.02 20.33
C VAL A 204 -1.25 -13.50 20.83
N LEU A 205 -1.31 -14.12 22.00
CA LEU A 205 -2.54 -14.56 22.65
C LEU A 205 -2.73 -13.86 23.98
N GLY A 206 -3.93 -13.35 24.23
CA GLY A 206 -4.38 -12.93 25.57
C GLY A 206 -5.05 -14.05 26.36
N GLU A 207 -5.60 -13.68 27.50
CA GLU A 207 -6.52 -14.51 28.27
C GLU A 207 -7.83 -14.72 27.49
N GLY A 208 -8.20 -15.98 27.22
CA GLY A 208 -9.43 -16.32 26.50
C GLY A 208 -9.42 -16.04 24.99
N ASP A 209 -8.39 -15.36 24.47
CA ASP A 209 -8.27 -15.08 23.03
C ASP A 209 -7.93 -16.33 22.21
N ILE A 210 -8.46 -16.35 20.98
CA ILE A 210 -8.15 -17.36 19.97
C ILE A 210 -7.74 -16.64 18.69
N ILE A 211 -6.47 -16.78 18.29
CA ILE A 211 -6.03 -16.48 16.92
C ILE A 211 -6.44 -17.63 16.01
N LYS A 212 -7.06 -17.31 14.87
CA LYS A 212 -7.62 -18.28 13.93
C LYS A 212 -6.54 -19.15 13.28
N GLN A 213 -5.41 -18.56 12.92
CA GLN A 213 -4.29 -19.25 12.29
C GLN A 213 -3.48 -20.05 13.31
N SER A 214 -3.09 -21.27 12.94
CA SER A 214 -2.07 -22.05 13.63
C SER A 214 -0.66 -21.55 13.30
N GLU A 215 0.35 -21.99 14.07
CA GLU A 215 1.75 -21.69 13.71
C GLU A 215 2.12 -22.22 12.33
N ALA A 216 1.63 -23.41 11.95
CA ALA A 216 1.89 -23.99 10.63
C ALA A 216 1.29 -23.12 9.51
N LYS A 217 0.06 -22.63 9.67
CA LYS A 217 -0.56 -21.74 8.69
C LYS A 217 0.21 -20.41 8.58
N LEU A 218 0.61 -19.80 9.70
CA LEU A 218 1.43 -18.59 9.68
C LEU A 218 2.81 -18.83 9.04
N TYR A 219 3.42 -19.99 9.26
CA TYR A 219 4.65 -20.34 8.57
C TYR A 219 4.45 -20.42 7.05
N ASP A 220 3.41 -21.11 6.61
CA ASP A 220 3.09 -21.25 5.18
C ASP A 220 2.86 -19.86 4.56
N ASP A 221 2.04 -19.02 5.20
CA ASP A 221 1.65 -17.69 4.71
C ASP A 221 2.82 -16.71 4.59
N PHE A 222 3.81 -16.79 5.47
CA PHE A 222 4.97 -15.88 5.45
C PHE A 222 6.19 -16.46 4.72
N PHE A 223 6.33 -17.78 4.62
CA PHE A 223 7.56 -18.43 4.14
C PHE A 223 7.36 -19.66 3.25
N GLY A 224 6.35 -20.49 3.53
CA GLY A 224 6.29 -21.88 3.07
C GLY A 224 5.54 -22.13 1.75
N ASP A 225 4.48 -21.38 1.47
CA ASP A 225 3.65 -21.59 0.26
C ASP A 225 4.32 -21.05 -1.03
N SER A 226 3.61 -21.11 -2.17
CA SER A 226 4.12 -20.55 -3.44
C SER A 226 4.01 -19.02 -3.53
N SER A 227 3.26 -18.39 -2.64
CA SER A 227 2.81 -17.00 -2.72
C SER A 227 2.81 -16.33 -1.34
N ASN A 228 3.99 -16.25 -0.73
CA ASN A 228 4.21 -15.59 0.56
C ASN A 228 5.15 -14.39 0.44
N VAL A 229 5.32 -13.67 1.56
CA VAL A 229 6.29 -12.58 1.72
C VAL A 229 7.66 -12.94 1.18
N ARG A 230 8.25 -14.05 1.64
CA ARG A 230 9.60 -14.44 1.27
C ARG A 230 9.73 -14.61 -0.24
N THR A 231 8.83 -15.38 -0.85
CA THR A 231 8.85 -15.66 -2.29
C THR A 231 8.60 -14.41 -3.13
N ARG A 232 7.64 -13.56 -2.75
CA ARG A 232 7.31 -12.33 -3.48
C ARG A 232 8.46 -11.33 -3.42
N MET A 233 8.98 -11.02 -2.23
CA MET A 233 10.11 -10.09 -2.08
C MET A 233 11.36 -10.60 -2.80
N MET A 234 11.66 -11.89 -2.69
CA MET A 234 12.80 -12.52 -3.37
C MET A 234 12.68 -12.42 -4.89
N LYS A 235 11.51 -12.70 -5.47
CA LYS A 235 11.29 -12.61 -6.91
C LYS A 235 11.29 -11.17 -7.42
N CYS A 236 10.61 -10.25 -6.72
CA CYS A 236 10.55 -8.82 -7.09
C CYS A 236 11.90 -8.10 -6.99
N SER A 237 12.84 -8.63 -6.18
CA SER A 237 14.18 -8.06 -6.00
C SER A 237 15.29 -8.83 -6.72
N ASN A 238 14.97 -9.90 -7.43
CA ASN A 238 15.94 -10.84 -8.00
C ASN A 238 16.96 -11.35 -6.97
N ASN A 239 16.45 -11.91 -5.86
CA ASN A 239 17.21 -12.43 -4.72
C ASN A 239 18.03 -11.39 -3.93
N LYS A 240 17.87 -10.10 -4.20
CA LYS A 240 18.59 -9.05 -3.46
C LYS A 240 17.97 -8.73 -2.11
N LEU A 241 16.69 -9.06 -1.91
CA LEU A 241 15.99 -8.98 -0.63
C LEU A 241 15.32 -10.31 -0.31
N ILE A 242 15.66 -10.90 0.84
CA ILE A 242 15.11 -12.18 1.28
C ILE A 242 14.72 -12.07 2.76
N PHE A 243 13.47 -12.42 3.08
CA PHE A 243 13.02 -12.61 4.46
C PHE A 243 13.01 -14.10 4.81
N ASN A 244 14.06 -14.56 5.46
CA ASN A 244 14.13 -15.91 6.01
C ASN A 244 13.39 -16.01 7.35
N PRO A 245 12.88 -17.20 7.71
CA PRO A 245 12.31 -17.40 9.04
C PRO A 245 13.36 -17.17 10.12
N ALA A 246 12.99 -16.48 11.19
CA ALA A 246 13.81 -16.35 12.38
C ALA A 246 14.08 -17.70 13.06
N THR A 247 15.14 -17.76 13.85
CA THR A 247 15.51 -18.95 14.62
C THR A 247 15.68 -18.62 16.09
N GLY A 248 15.55 -19.62 16.95
CA GLY A 248 15.82 -19.47 18.37
C GLY A 248 14.94 -20.34 19.25
N ASP A 249 15.08 -20.14 20.55
CA ASP A 249 14.36 -20.94 21.55
C ASP A 249 12.84 -20.77 21.38
N GLN A 250 12.14 -21.91 21.27
CA GLN A 250 10.69 -22.01 21.09
C GLN A 250 10.15 -21.36 19.81
N VAL A 251 11.02 -21.00 18.86
CA VAL A 251 10.63 -20.54 17.53
C VAL A 251 10.42 -21.75 16.64
N ASN A 252 9.19 -21.95 16.19
CA ASN A 252 8.80 -23.00 15.27
C ASN A 252 8.85 -22.45 13.83
N GLN A 253 9.96 -22.72 13.13
CA GLN A 253 10.15 -22.31 11.73
C GLN A 253 9.90 -20.81 11.48
N GLY A 254 10.39 -19.93 12.36
CA GLY A 254 10.17 -18.48 12.27
C GLY A 254 8.90 -17.98 12.96
N VAL A 255 8.03 -18.87 13.46
CA VAL A 255 6.83 -18.49 14.21
C VAL A 255 7.02 -18.70 15.70
N LEU A 256 6.61 -17.73 16.50
CA LEU A 256 6.66 -17.75 17.96
C LEU A 256 5.28 -17.47 18.53
N THR A 257 4.67 -18.44 19.23
CA THR A 257 3.46 -18.17 20.01
C THR A 257 3.82 -17.58 21.37
N LEU A 258 3.29 -16.39 21.65
CA LEU A 258 3.37 -15.72 22.95
C LEU A 258 2.00 -15.67 23.60
N ARG A 259 1.94 -16.00 24.89
CA ARG A 259 0.76 -15.78 25.71
C ARG A 259 1.06 -14.67 26.71
N LEU A 260 0.31 -13.58 26.61
CA LEU A 260 0.31 -12.49 27.56
C LEU A 260 -0.73 -12.80 28.66
N ASN A 261 -0.38 -12.54 29.92
CA ASN A 261 -1.29 -12.72 31.06
C ASN A 261 -2.22 -11.50 31.20
N GLU A 262 -2.85 -11.10 30.09
CA GLU A 262 -3.70 -9.90 29.99
C GLU A 262 -4.90 -10.20 29.09
N ASN A 263 -6.03 -9.54 29.35
CA ASN A 263 -7.15 -9.52 28.43
C ASN A 263 -6.92 -8.45 27.36
N LEU A 264 -6.71 -8.85 26.11
CA LEU A 264 -6.31 -7.93 25.04
C LEU A 264 -7.49 -7.20 24.38
N ASN A 265 -8.72 -7.48 24.80
CA ASN A 265 -9.91 -6.93 24.18
C ASN A 265 -9.98 -5.39 24.29
N GLY A 266 -10.02 -4.72 23.14
CA GLY A 266 -10.06 -3.27 23.03
C GLY A 266 -8.72 -2.56 23.31
N ILE A 267 -7.67 -3.28 23.72
CA ILE A 267 -6.35 -2.69 23.94
C ILE A 267 -5.78 -2.23 22.59
N ASP A 268 -5.17 -1.06 22.58
CA ASP A 268 -4.49 -0.52 21.40
C ASP A 268 -3.33 -1.42 20.95
N PHE A 269 -3.23 -1.67 19.65
CA PHE A 269 -2.23 -2.58 19.09
C PHE A 269 -0.78 -2.19 19.46
N LEU A 270 -0.46 -0.90 19.62
CA LEU A 270 0.88 -0.47 20.02
C LEU A 270 1.18 -0.87 21.46
N MET A 271 0.20 -0.80 22.36
CA MET A 271 0.36 -1.24 23.75
C MET A 271 0.56 -2.76 23.82
N VAL A 272 -0.23 -3.53 23.06
CA VAL A 272 -0.03 -4.98 22.93
C VAL A 272 1.35 -5.30 22.37
N SER A 273 1.80 -4.54 21.36
CA SER A 273 3.14 -4.66 20.78
C SER A 273 4.23 -4.39 21.82
N THR A 274 4.08 -3.38 22.67
CA THR A 274 5.05 -3.10 23.74
C THR A 274 5.17 -4.28 24.71
N MET A 275 4.04 -4.84 25.16
CA MET A 275 4.03 -6.01 26.04
C MET A 275 4.66 -7.24 25.36
N ALA A 276 4.25 -7.54 24.12
CA ALA A 276 4.79 -8.66 23.36
C ALA A 276 6.29 -8.50 23.08
N THR A 277 6.74 -7.27 22.76
CA THR A 277 8.17 -6.98 22.54
C THR A 277 9.00 -7.19 23.80
N ALA A 278 8.47 -6.82 24.98
CA ALA A 278 9.15 -7.10 26.25
C ALA A 278 9.34 -8.61 26.45
N GLU A 279 8.34 -9.42 26.12
CA GLU A 279 8.44 -10.88 26.20
C GLU A 279 9.30 -11.52 25.12
N VAL A 280 9.37 -10.95 23.92
CA VAL A 280 10.35 -11.37 22.92
C VAL A 280 11.77 -11.09 23.43
N ARG A 281 12.02 -9.92 24.03
CA ARG A 281 13.34 -9.53 24.54
C ARG A 281 13.78 -10.29 25.78
N SER A 282 12.84 -10.82 26.58
CA SER A 282 13.15 -11.65 27.75
C SER A 282 13.65 -13.05 27.37
N ARG A 283 13.35 -13.50 26.15
CA ARG A 283 13.80 -14.79 25.59
C ARG A 283 15.26 -14.72 25.17
N ARG A 284 16.00 -15.78 25.47
CA ARG A 284 17.40 -15.93 25.07
C ARG A 284 17.48 -16.54 23.67
N ASN A 285 18.62 -16.35 23.01
CA ASN A 285 18.99 -17.01 21.76
C ASN A 285 18.01 -16.81 20.59
N LEU A 286 17.28 -15.70 20.55
CA LEU A 286 16.48 -15.33 19.39
C LEU A 286 17.34 -14.60 18.36
N ASP A 287 17.22 -14.99 17.10
CA ASP A 287 17.96 -14.47 15.97
C ASP A 287 16.99 -13.99 14.89
N TYR A 288 16.69 -12.70 14.94
CA TYR A 288 15.77 -12.02 14.05
C TYR A 288 16.25 -10.58 13.80
N THR A 289 15.74 -10.00 12.72
CA THR A 289 15.97 -8.59 12.33
C THR A 289 14.67 -7.80 12.23
N HIS A 290 13.56 -8.50 11.96
CA HIS A 290 12.24 -7.94 11.78
C HIS A 290 11.21 -8.76 12.58
N ILE A 291 10.11 -8.13 12.99
CA ILE A 291 9.02 -8.76 13.71
C ILE A 291 7.69 -8.47 13.00
N ALA A 292 6.90 -9.52 12.77
CA ALA A 292 5.51 -9.41 12.36
C ALA A 292 4.61 -9.89 13.51
N PHE A 293 3.93 -8.98 14.20
CA PHE A 293 2.97 -9.35 15.24
C PHE A 293 1.61 -9.70 14.62
N VAL A 294 1.12 -10.90 14.91
CA VAL A 294 -0.24 -11.34 14.58
C VAL A 294 -1.05 -11.31 15.87
N MET A 295 -2.06 -10.46 15.90
CA MET A 295 -2.85 -10.16 17.09
C MET A 295 -4.32 -10.62 16.95
N PRO A 296 -5.00 -10.96 18.06
CA PRO A 296 -6.40 -11.32 18.02
C PRO A 296 -7.27 -10.20 17.45
N GLN A 297 -8.41 -10.56 16.85
CA GLN A 297 -9.39 -9.62 16.27
C GLN A 297 -9.98 -8.63 17.30
N THR A 298 -9.85 -8.96 18.59
CA THR A 298 -10.33 -8.17 19.72
C THR A 298 -9.41 -6.97 20.02
N VAL A 299 -8.18 -6.95 19.51
CA VAL A 299 -7.24 -5.83 19.67
C VAL A 299 -7.69 -4.65 18.81
N ASN A 300 -7.56 -3.42 19.34
CA ASN A 300 -7.97 -2.20 18.67
C ASN A 300 -6.88 -1.68 17.71
N PHE A 301 -7.14 -1.79 16.40
CA PHE A 301 -6.31 -1.25 15.32
C PHE A 301 -6.84 0.08 14.74
N ARG A 302 -7.69 0.80 15.50
CA ARG A 302 -8.18 2.14 15.14
C ARG A 302 -8.92 2.21 13.79
N GLY A 303 -9.54 1.11 13.37
CA GLY A 303 -10.27 0.99 12.11
C GLY A 303 -9.44 0.48 10.92
N SER A 304 -8.13 0.35 11.06
CA SER A 304 -7.27 -0.32 10.08
C SER A 304 -7.21 -1.83 10.31
N VAL A 305 -6.67 -2.58 9.36
CA VAL A 305 -6.55 -4.05 9.43
C VAL A 305 -5.13 -4.52 9.77
N ALA A 306 -4.14 -3.68 9.45
CA ALA A 306 -2.73 -3.91 9.69
C ALA A 306 -1.97 -2.55 9.68
N PHE A 307 -0.70 -2.57 10.10
CA PHE A 307 0.21 -1.43 10.06
C PHE A 307 1.66 -1.92 9.89
N GLY A 308 2.52 -1.07 9.32
CA GLY A 308 3.96 -1.25 9.27
C GLY A 308 4.71 0.00 9.69
N GLU A 309 5.81 -0.16 10.43
CA GLU A 309 6.71 0.93 10.78
C GLU A 309 7.47 1.42 9.54
N GLN A 310 7.54 2.75 9.30
CA GLN A 310 8.11 3.34 8.09
C GLN A 310 9.15 4.45 8.36
N PRO A 311 10.44 4.24 7.98
CA PRO A 311 11.09 2.94 7.87
C PRO A 311 11.18 2.28 9.25
N GLY A 312 11.38 0.97 9.30
CA GLY A 312 11.35 0.26 10.57
C GLY A 312 11.65 -1.21 10.47
N THR A 313 11.30 -1.96 11.51
CA THR A 313 11.47 -3.42 11.53
C THR A 313 10.25 -4.17 12.07
N ILE A 314 9.16 -3.46 12.35
CA ILE A 314 7.96 -4.04 12.97
C ILE A 314 6.74 -3.85 12.06
N SER A 315 5.97 -4.92 11.92
CA SER A 315 4.66 -4.92 11.28
C SER A 315 3.61 -5.55 12.21
N TRP A 316 2.37 -5.12 12.10
CA TRP A 316 1.24 -5.54 12.95
C TRP A 316 0.06 -5.95 12.09
N TYR A 317 -0.52 -7.10 12.39
CA TYR A 317 -1.64 -7.66 11.65
C TYR A 317 -2.74 -8.08 12.60
N GLN A 318 -3.98 -7.75 12.26
CA GLN A 318 -5.10 -8.51 12.79
C GLN A 318 -5.07 -9.93 12.22
N THR A 319 -5.43 -10.90 13.07
CA THR A 319 -5.46 -12.34 12.73
C THR A 319 -6.13 -12.61 11.38
N ASP A 320 -7.26 -11.97 11.05
CA ASP A 320 -7.99 -12.25 9.81
C ASP A 320 -7.24 -11.84 8.53
N PHE A 321 -6.29 -10.93 8.64
CA PHE A 321 -5.54 -10.35 7.53
C PHE A 321 -4.08 -10.83 7.48
N ALA A 322 -3.61 -11.46 8.56
CA ALA A 322 -2.28 -12.03 8.66
C ALA A 322 -2.01 -13.22 7.72
N SER A 323 -3.03 -13.73 7.01
CA SER A 323 -2.87 -14.74 5.95
C SER A 323 -2.89 -14.16 4.54
N ASN A 324 -3.24 -12.87 4.38
CA ASN A 324 -3.32 -12.27 3.06
C ASN A 324 -1.93 -11.82 2.58
N ALA A 325 -1.38 -12.51 1.58
CA ALA A 325 -0.02 -12.26 1.09
C ALA A 325 0.19 -10.85 0.54
N PHE A 326 -0.85 -10.21 -0.01
CA PHE A 326 -0.75 -8.83 -0.46
C PHE A 326 -0.60 -7.87 0.73
N ILE A 327 -1.44 -7.99 1.75
CA ILE A 327 -1.35 -7.17 2.96
C ILE A 327 0.00 -7.40 3.66
N GLN A 328 0.46 -8.65 3.75
CA GLN A 328 1.76 -8.92 4.35
C GLN A 328 2.93 -8.24 3.62
N VAL A 329 2.93 -8.30 2.28
CA VAL A 329 3.95 -7.60 1.47
C VAL A 329 3.82 -6.09 1.64
N HIS A 330 2.61 -5.56 1.67
CA HIS A 330 2.32 -4.13 1.90
C HIS A 330 2.94 -3.64 3.22
N GLU A 331 2.59 -4.27 4.34
CA GLU A 331 3.06 -3.81 5.65
C GLU A 331 4.57 -4.03 5.83
N ILE A 332 5.12 -5.15 5.34
CA ILE A 332 6.57 -5.39 5.39
C ILE A 332 7.32 -4.40 4.51
N SER A 333 6.73 -3.92 3.42
CA SER A 333 7.37 -2.90 2.59
C SER A 333 7.42 -1.52 3.25
N HIS A 334 6.54 -1.21 4.20
CA HIS A 334 6.74 -0.03 5.06
C HIS A 334 8.06 -0.11 5.83
N ASN A 335 8.46 -1.30 6.31
CA ASN A 335 9.74 -1.49 7.02
C ASN A 335 10.95 -1.11 6.17
N LEU A 336 10.84 -1.25 4.84
CA LEU A 336 11.85 -0.82 3.88
C LEU A 336 11.91 0.70 3.68
N GLY A 337 10.95 1.46 4.23
CA GLY A 337 10.80 2.90 4.09
C GLY A 337 9.81 3.33 3.00
N PHE A 338 9.09 2.39 2.38
CA PHE A 338 8.13 2.72 1.35
C PHE A 338 6.83 3.24 1.95
N ASN A 339 6.34 4.35 1.40
CA ASN A 339 5.02 4.90 1.68
C ASN A 339 4.00 4.38 0.66
N HIS A 340 2.72 4.68 0.87
CA HIS A 340 1.62 4.30 -0.02
C HIS A 340 1.88 4.69 -1.49
N SER A 341 1.16 4.02 -2.38
CA SER A 341 1.14 4.30 -3.82
C SER A 341 -0.28 4.66 -4.24
N GLY A 342 -0.49 5.94 -4.55
CA GLY A 342 -1.79 6.55 -4.78
C GLY A 342 -2.07 6.88 -6.25
N LYS A 343 -3.33 7.23 -6.53
CA LYS A 343 -3.77 7.75 -7.82
C LYS A 343 -4.89 8.76 -7.64
N GLY A 344 -4.75 9.95 -8.23
CA GLY A 344 -5.71 11.02 -8.06
C GLY A 344 -5.81 11.46 -6.60
N SER A 345 -6.95 11.24 -5.96
CA SER A 345 -7.17 11.51 -4.54
C SER A 345 -7.17 10.26 -3.65
N ASP A 346 -7.03 9.08 -4.25
CA ASP A 346 -6.99 7.82 -3.52
C ASP A 346 -5.54 7.50 -3.16
N GLU A 347 -5.24 7.47 -1.87
CA GLU A 347 -3.89 7.26 -1.37
C GLU A 347 -3.32 5.87 -1.72
N PHE A 348 -4.20 4.90 -2.00
CA PHE A 348 -3.88 3.54 -2.44
C PHE A 348 -4.22 3.28 -3.91
N GLY A 349 -4.62 4.31 -4.67
CA GLY A 349 -5.20 4.12 -6.00
C GLY A 349 -4.26 3.58 -7.10
N ASP A 350 -2.98 3.33 -6.81
CA ASP A 350 -2.03 2.73 -7.76
C ASP A 350 -2.03 1.20 -7.65
N SER A 351 -2.84 0.54 -8.49
CA SER A 351 -2.91 -0.92 -8.55
C SER A 351 -1.71 -1.59 -9.24
N THR A 352 -0.65 -0.85 -9.57
CA THR A 352 0.59 -1.43 -10.13
C THR A 352 1.67 -1.70 -9.09
N ASP A 353 1.42 -1.32 -7.84
CA ASP A 353 2.40 -1.31 -6.75
C ASP A 353 1.83 -1.99 -5.50
N SER A 354 2.66 -2.76 -4.80
CA SER A 354 2.26 -3.45 -3.55
C SER A 354 1.88 -2.49 -2.41
N MET A 355 2.28 -1.22 -2.48
CA MET A 355 1.89 -0.16 -1.56
C MET A 355 0.59 0.56 -1.97
N GLY A 356 -0.04 0.15 -3.07
CA GLY A 356 -1.37 0.59 -3.44
C GLY A 356 -2.45 -0.40 -3.03
N ASN A 357 -3.55 -0.41 -3.75
CA ASN A 357 -4.67 -1.33 -3.56
C ASN A 357 -5.03 -1.97 -4.91
N ILE A 358 -4.94 -3.29 -4.95
CA ILE A 358 -5.24 -4.10 -6.14
C ILE A 358 -6.66 -4.69 -6.14
N GLY A 359 -7.49 -4.34 -5.15
CA GLY A 359 -8.94 -4.59 -5.15
C GLY A 359 -9.37 -6.03 -4.89
N GLU A 360 -8.44 -6.94 -4.59
CA GLU A 360 -8.73 -8.35 -4.31
C GLU A 360 -8.05 -8.84 -3.02
N TRP A 361 -8.85 -9.46 -2.15
CA TRP A 361 -8.49 -9.81 -0.77
C TRP A 361 -8.33 -11.32 -0.55
N ALA A 362 -7.93 -12.07 -1.58
CA ALA A 362 -7.69 -13.51 -1.47
C ALA A 362 -6.39 -13.80 -0.69
N ASP A 363 -6.28 -15.01 -0.14
CA ASP A 363 -5.10 -15.55 0.57
C ASP A 363 -3.82 -15.36 -0.28
N ASP A 364 -3.85 -15.95 -1.48
CA ASP A 364 -2.87 -15.76 -2.56
C ASP A 364 -3.22 -14.56 -3.46
N GLY A 365 -3.78 -13.47 -2.91
CA GLY A 365 -4.27 -12.30 -3.64
C GLY A 365 -3.30 -11.77 -4.72
N PRO A 366 -3.72 -10.89 -5.64
CA PRO A 366 -2.97 -10.67 -6.86
C PRO A 366 -1.50 -10.28 -6.61
N VAL A 367 -0.63 -10.71 -7.50
CA VAL A 367 0.81 -10.47 -7.37
C VAL A 367 1.12 -9.14 -8.04
N ALA A 368 1.64 -8.21 -7.26
CA ALA A 368 2.25 -6.99 -7.75
C ALA A 368 3.68 -6.93 -7.19
N CYS A 369 4.60 -6.36 -7.96
CA CYS A 369 5.85 -5.84 -7.40
C CYS A 369 5.64 -4.36 -7.08
N PHE A 370 6.60 -3.51 -7.43
CA PHE A 370 6.59 -2.09 -7.11
C PHE A 370 6.61 -1.27 -8.40
N ASN A 371 6.00 -0.08 -8.38
CA ASN A 371 6.05 0.89 -9.46
C ASN A 371 7.48 1.42 -9.67
N GLY A 372 7.66 2.26 -10.69
CA GLY A 372 8.97 2.78 -11.06
C GLY A 372 9.68 3.52 -9.92
N ALA A 373 8.94 4.27 -9.09
CA ALA A 373 9.54 5.05 -8.02
C ALA A 373 10.11 4.15 -6.91
N LYS A 374 9.29 3.24 -6.39
CA LYS A 374 9.71 2.28 -5.36
C LYS A 374 10.75 1.29 -5.87
N THR A 375 10.65 0.84 -7.12
CA THR A 375 11.69 0.03 -7.78
C THR A 375 13.02 0.79 -7.90
N PHE A 376 13.03 2.07 -8.27
CA PHE A 376 14.27 2.87 -8.29
C PHE A 376 14.84 3.05 -6.89
N TYR A 377 13.99 3.41 -5.93
CA TYR A 377 14.38 3.73 -4.57
C TYR A 377 14.86 2.52 -3.76
N SER A 378 14.41 1.31 -4.10
CA SER A 378 14.90 0.06 -3.53
C SER A 378 16.39 -0.16 -3.77
N GLY A 379 16.93 0.34 -4.89
CA GLY A 379 18.32 0.11 -5.27
C GLY A 379 18.60 -1.32 -5.73
N TRP A 380 17.59 -2.09 -6.13
CA TRP A 380 17.77 -3.49 -6.54
C TRP A 380 18.37 -3.65 -7.94
N TYR A 381 18.22 -2.68 -8.85
CA TYR A 381 18.67 -2.82 -10.23
C TYR A 381 19.48 -1.59 -10.68
N PRO A 382 20.51 -1.15 -9.91
CA PRO A 382 21.23 0.08 -10.18
C PRO A 382 21.86 0.13 -11.58
N GLU A 383 22.23 -1.04 -12.12
CA GLU A 383 22.77 -1.21 -13.47
C GLU A 383 21.75 -1.00 -14.59
N TYR A 384 20.45 -0.98 -14.27
CA TYR A 384 19.34 -0.76 -15.20
C TYR A 384 18.57 0.53 -14.87
N TYR A 385 19.16 1.46 -14.13
CA TYR A 385 18.56 2.75 -13.81
C TYR A 385 19.21 3.88 -14.60
N SER A 386 18.39 4.64 -15.31
CA SER A 386 18.80 5.92 -15.91
C SER A 386 18.24 7.10 -15.15
N SER A 387 19.02 8.17 -15.00
CA SER A 387 18.58 9.43 -14.38
C SER A 387 19.07 10.61 -15.20
N LEU A 388 18.14 11.47 -15.64
CA LEU A 388 18.50 12.65 -16.44
C LEU A 388 17.54 13.82 -16.24
N ASP A 389 17.96 14.99 -16.73
CA ASP A 389 17.11 16.16 -16.92
C ASP A 389 16.71 16.25 -18.41
N PRO A 390 15.43 16.02 -18.77
CA PRO A 390 15.00 15.95 -20.16
C PRO A 390 15.07 17.30 -20.89
N GLY A 391 15.13 18.42 -20.16
CA GLY A 391 15.33 19.75 -20.75
C GLY A 391 16.79 20.05 -21.10
N MET A 392 17.73 19.19 -20.70
CA MET A 392 19.15 19.26 -21.09
C MET A 392 19.52 18.13 -22.04
N ASN A 393 19.05 16.92 -21.75
CA ASN A 393 19.35 15.71 -22.52
C ASN A 393 18.03 14.96 -22.77
N PRO A 394 17.52 14.89 -24.01
CA PRO A 394 16.34 14.07 -24.28
C PRO A 394 16.64 12.59 -24.05
N TYR A 395 15.62 11.83 -23.69
CA TYR A 395 15.65 10.38 -23.61
C TYR A 395 15.10 9.76 -24.90
N SER A 396 15.75 8.72 -25.40
CA SER A 396 15.29 7.92 -26.54
C SER A 396 15.96 6.55 -26.48
N LYS A 397 15.41 5.65 -25.68
CA LYS A 397 15.95 4.28 -25.49
C LYS A 397 14.82 3.31 -25.15
N ASP A 398 15.20 2.05 -24.98
CA ASP A 398 14.31 0.97 -24.64
C ASP A 398 14.23 0.77 -23.12
N LEU A 399 13.00 0.61 -22.64
CA LEU A 399 12.71 0.09 -21.32
C LEU A 399 12.50 -1.42 -21.39
N VAL A 400 13.16 -2.18 -20.52
CA VAL A 400 13.03 -3.63 -20.44
C VAL A 400 12.13 -4.03 -19.28
N GLY A 401 11.35 -5.10 -19.45
CA GLY A 401 10.50 -5.65 -18.39
C GLY A 401 11.31 -6.24 -17.22
N LEU A 402 10.73 -6.21 -16.02
CA LEU A 402 11.35 -6.79 -14.82
C LEU A 402 11.70 -8.27 -15.00
N ASN A 403 10.79 -9.06 -15.58
CA ASN A 403 11.00 -10.49 -15.75
C ASN A 403 12.18 -10.80 -16.66
N ASP A 404 12.40 -10.02 -17.72
CA ASP A 404 13.55 -10.22 -18.62
C ASP A 404 14.87 -10.03 -17.87
N ILE A 405 14.99 -9.00 -17.04
CA ILE A 405 16.19 -8.80 -16.21
C ILE A 405 16.41 -9.97 -15.24
N VAL A 406 15.33 -10.52 -14.68
CA VAL A 406 15.43 -11.62 -13.71
C VAL A 406 15.74 -12.96 -14.39
N SER A 407 15.19 -13.21 -15.57
CA SER A 407 15.22 -14.52 -16.22
C SER A 407 16.29 -14.65 -17.32
N LYS A 408 16.75 -13.54 -17.91
CA LYS A 408 17.63 -13.54 -19.09
C LYS A 408 18.97 -12.86 -18.75
N PRO A 409 20.06 -13.63 -18.52
CA PRO A 409 21.36 -13.07 -18.14
C PRO A 409 22.06 -12.26 -19.27
N SER A 410 21.45 -12.18 -20.46
CA SER A 410 21.98 -11.50 -21.64
C SER A 410 21.37 -10.12 -21.91
N VAL A 411 20.47 -9.62 -21.05
CA VAL A 411 19.90 -8.28 -21.22
C VAL A 411 21.03 -7.24 -21.12
N SER A 412 21.21 -6.43 -22.17
CA SER A 412 22.21 -5.37 -22.16
C SER A 412 21.83 -4.29 -21.15
N THR A 413 22.82 -3.78 -20.41
CA THR A 413 22.70 -2.60 -19.53
C THR A 413 22.53 -1.29 -20.29
N ASP A 414 22.54 -1.33 -21.63
CA ASP A 414 22.13 -0.19 -22.45
C ASP A 414 20.60 0.04 -22.40
N ASN A 415 19.84 -0.99 -22.01
CA ASN A 415 18.41 -0.89 -21.72
C ASN A 415 18.19 -0.47 -20.26
N ASP A 416 17.11 0.26 -20.00
CA ASP A 416 16.75 0.68 -18.65
C ASP A 416 15.54 -0.11 -18.12
N LEU A 417 15.53 -0.50 -16.86
CA LEU A 417 14.33 -0.93 -16.15
C LEU A 417 13.51 0.28 -15.70
N VAL A 418 14.20 1.28 -15.13
CA VAL A 418 13.57 2.50 -14.65
C VAL A 418 14.30 3.73 -15.18
N LEU A 419 13.55 4.60 -15.83
CA LEU A 419 13.97 5.95 -16.15
C LEU A 419 13.45 6.92 -15.09
N ARG A 420 14.36 7.65 -14.44
CA ARG A 420 14.04 8.79 -13.57
C ARG A 420 14.29 10.10 -14.32
N LEU A 421 13.23 10.88 -14.50
CA LEU A 421 13.29 12.26 -14.98
C LEU A 421 13.26 13.20 -13.78
N SER A 422 14.29 14.03 -13.66
CA SER A 422 14.42 14.95 -12.52
C SER A 422 14.87 16.34 -12.98
N THR A 423 14.30 17.38 -12.38
CA THR A 423 14.79 18.75 -12.54
C THR A 423 14.43 19.59 -11.31
N ILE A 424 14.96 20.81 -11.23
CA ILE A 424 14.65 21.72 -10.12
C ILE A 424 13.20 22.19 -10.24
N GLY A 425 12.49 22.32 -9.11
CA GLY A 425 11.14 22.89 -9.06
C GLY A 425 10.00 21.91 -9.35
N THR A 426 10.30 20.62 -9.53
CA THR A 426 9.29 19.54 -9.63
C THR A 426 9.72 18.34 -8.82
N ASP A 427 8.75 17.51 -8.46
CA ASP A 427 8.99 16.14 -7.99
C ASP A 427 9.46 15.29 -9.18
N ASP A 428 10.19 14.22 -8.86
CA ASP A 428 10.76 13.34 -9.88
C ASP A 428 9.68 12.46 -10.49
N LEU A 429 9.81 12.19 -11.79
CA LEU A 429 8.98 11.21 -12.49
C LEU A 429 9.79 9.94 -12.73
N PHE A 430 9.14 8.80 -12.55
CA PHE A 430 9.70 7.48 -12.72
C PHE A 430 8.88 6.72 -13.75
N ILE A 431 9.55 6.20 -14.76
CA ILE A 431 8.95 5.53 -15.90
C ILE A 431 9.47 4.09 -15.94
N ILE A 432 8.56 3.13 -16.00
CA ILE A 432 8.84 1.68 -16.04
C ILE A 432 7.91 1.00 -17.04
N TYR A 433 8.39 -0.06 -17.69
CA TYR A 433 7.57 -0.92 -18.53
C TYR A 433 7.01 -2.10 -17.74
N GLN A 434 5.69 -2.10 -17.51
CA GLN A 434 4.96 -3.15 -16.78
C GLN A 434 4.61 -4.31 -17.73
N ARG A 435 5.63 -5.04 -18.17
CA ARG A 435 5.47 -6.24 -18.99
C ARG A 435 4.78 -7.35 -18.19
N ALA A 436 3.70 -7.92 -18.74
CA ALA A 436 2.93 -8.95 -18.06
C ALA A 436 3.53 -10.36 -18.24
N GLU A 437 4.69 -10.58 -17.64
CA GLU A 437 5.45 -11.84 -17.71
C GLU A 437 6.02 -12.21 -16.34
N GLY A 438 6.23 -13.51 -16.10
CA GLY A 438 6.85 -14.03 -14.88
C GLY A 438 6.06 -13.67 -13.63
N ILE A 439 6.69 -13.03 -12.64
CA ILE A 439 5.99 -12.61 -11.40
C ILE A 439 4.86 -11.59 -11.66
N LEU A 440 4.88 -10.90 -12.81
CA LEU A 440 3.91 -9.89 -13.19
C LEU A 440 2.82 -10.42 -14.13
N ASP A 441 2.80 -11.72 -14.44
CA ASP A 441 1.83 -12.33 -15.37
C ASP A 441 0.37 -12.21 -14.88
N THR A 442 0.18 -12.27 -13.55
CA THR A 442 -1.11 -12.15 -12.85
C THR A 442 -1.54 -10.72 -12.56
N LEU A 443 -0.77 -9.71 -12.96
CA LEU A 443 -1.21 -8.31 -12.90
C LEU A 443 -2.53 -8.18 -13.66
N GLN A 444 -3.61 -7.88 -12.93
CA GLN A 444 -4.96 -7.84 -13.52
C GLN A 444 -5.20 -6.58 -14.37
N SER A 445 -4.42 -5.54 -14.12
CA SER A 445 -4.52 -4.22 -14.76
C SER A 445 -3.12 -3.74 -15.18
N HIS A 446 -3.04 -2.78 -16.12
CA HIS A 446 -1.79 -2.16 -16.58
C HIS A 446 -0.78 -3.09 -17.27
N ARG A 447 -1.25 -4.25 -17.74
CA ARG A 447 -0.45 -5.21 -18.51
C ARG A 447 0.06 -4.57 -19.80
N ASP A 448 1.36 -4.74 -20.04
CA ASP A 448 2.06 -4.35 -21.26
C ASP A 448 1.96 -2.84 -21.54
N THR A 449 2.17 -2.06 -20.48
CA THR A 449 2.09 -0.60 -20.54
C THR A 449 3.30 0.07 -19.92
N VAL A 450 3.61 1.27 -20.41
CA VAL A 450 4.58 2.15 -19.77
C VAL A 450 3.85 2.99 -18.73
N THR A 451 4.23 2.88 -17.47
CA THR A 451 3.60 3.64 -16.38
C THR A 451 4.50 4.80 -15.95
N ILE A 452 3.87 5.91 -15.57
CA ILE A 452 4.54 7.13 -15.11
C ILE A 452 4.09 7.41 -13.69
N THR A 453 5.04 7.43 -12.76
CA THR A 453 4.81 7.65 -11.33
C THR A 453 5.57 8.89 -10.87
N GLN A 454 4.96 9.72 -10.05
CA GLN A 454 5.59 10.86 -9.40
C GLN A 454 5.93 10.55 -7.94
N GLN A 455 7.13 10.89 -7.48
CA GLN A 455 7.49 10.79 -6.05
C GLN A 455 8.54 11.84 -5.68
N LYS A 456 8.35 12.50 -4.53
CA LYS A 456 9.20 13.61 -4.07
C LYS A 456 10.53 13.16 -3.45
N SER A 457 10.51 12.08 -2.69
CA SER A 457 11.66 11.54 -1.95
C SER A 457 11.42 10.08 -1.60
N PHE A 458 12.46 9.39 -1.12
CA PHE A 458 12.45 7.97 -0.76
C PHE A 458 11.22 7.52 0.06
N GLU A 459 10.91 8.25 1.14
CA GLU A 459 9.84 7.90 2.09
C GLU A 459 8.51 8.63 1.79
N ALA A 460 8.45 9.37 0.68
CA ALA A 460 7.24 10.04 0.26
C ALA A 460 6.28 9.05 -0.44
N GLN A 461 4.99 9.35 -0.36
CA GLN A 461 3.97 8.71 -1.16
C GLN A 461 4.26 8.90 -2.65
N SER A 462 4.04 7.85 -3.45
CA SER A 462 4.06 7.95 -4.91
C SER A 462 2.66 8.15 -5.47
N TRP A 463 2.58 8.80 -6.64
CA TRP A 463 1.33 9.04 -7.35
C TRP A 463 1.42 8.57 -8.79
N SER A 464 0.56 7.64 -9.18
CA SER A 464 0.39 7.20 -10.56
C SER A 464 -0.21 8.33 -11.40
N LEU A 465 0.50 8.79 -12.42
CA LEU A 465 0.10 9.88 -13.29
C LEU A 465 -0.49 9.39 -14.61
N ALA A 466 0.13 8.38 -15.22
CA ALA A 466 -0.28 7.89 -16.53
C ALA A 466 0.07 6.42 -16.75
N GLU A 467 -0.71 5.81 -17.62
CA GLU A 467 -0.49 4.51 -18.25
C GLU A 467 -0.50 4.75 -19.75
N LEU A 468 0.58 4.38 -20.43
CA LEU A 468 0.73 4.54 -21.87
C LEU A 468 0.72 3.18 -22.54
N ARG A 469 -0.07 3.06 -23.60
CA ARG A 469 -0.01 1.99 -24.60
C ARG A 469 0.84 2.42 -25.79
N PRO A 470 1.24 1.49 -26.68
CA PRO A 470 1.99 1.84 -27.88
C PRO A 470 1.36 3.00 -28.66
N GLY A 471 2.19 3.97 -29.05
CA GLY A 471 1.81 5.18 -29.77
C GLY A 471 1.26 6.31 -28.89
N GLN A 472 0.93 6.05 -27.62
CA GLN A 472 0.38 7.07 -26.72
C GLN A 472 1.48 7.92 -26.07
N GLU A 473 1.10 9.15 -25.72
CA GLU A 473 1.96 10.09 -25.02
C GLU A 473 1.26 10.68 -23.79
N TYR A 474 2.08 11.03 -22.82
CA TYR A 474 1.73 11.80 -21.63
C TYR A 474 2.41 13.16 -21.71
N ARG A 475 1.65 14.19 -21.37
CA ARG A 475 2.07 15.58 -21.38
C ARG A 475 1.99 16.14 -19.97
N TYR A 476 3.15 16.43 -19.38
CA TYR A 476 3.26 17.07 -18.08
C TYR A 476 3.45 18.57 -18.27
N GLU A 477 2.41 19.35 -17.98
CA GLU A 477 2.43 20.80 -18.12
C GLU A 477 3.35 21.46 -17.08
N ASN A 478 3.99 22.58 -17.46
CA ASN A 478 4.85 23.39 -16.58
C ASN A 478 5.95 22.58 -15.86
N TYR A 479 6.73 21.80 -16.60
CA TYR A 479 7.74 20.91 -16.03
C TYR A 479 8.92 21.68 -15.40
N GLY A 480 8.95 21.69 -14.07
CA GLY A 480 10.04 22.22 -13.25
C GLY A 480 10.49 23.63 -13.63
N ARG A 481 11.80 23.87 -13.58
CA ARG A 481 12.42 25.19 -13.86
C ARG A 481 12.17 25.74 -15.27
N TYR A 482 11.68 24.90 -16.18
CA TYR A 482 11.49 25.28 -17.57
C TYR A 482 10.15 25.94 -17.83
N GLY A 483 9.14 25.69 -17.00
CA GLY A 483 7.78 26.19 -17.22
C GLY A 483 7.20 25.79 -18.58
N ARG A 484 7.65 24.65 -19.12
CA ARG A 484 7.31 24.13 -20.45
C ARG A 484 6.80 22.70 -20.36
N PRO A 485 6.03 22.22 -21.33
CA PRO A 485 5.55 20.85 -21.34
C PRO A 485 6.70 19.84 -21.47
N LEU A 486 6.71 18.83 -20.60
CA LEU A 486 7.46 17.60 -20.80
C LEU A 486 6.56 16.60 -21.54
N ILE A 487 7.08 15.99 -22.59
CA ILE A 487 6.45 14.90 -23.32
C ILE A 487 7.15 13.60 -22.96
N VAL A 488 6.38 12.58 -22.61
CA VAL A 488 6.82 11.19 -22.50
C VAL A 488 5.96 10.36 -23.43
N LYS A 489 6.55 9.63 -24.37
CA LYS A 489 5.80 8.84 -25.35
C LYS A 489 6.29 7.40 -25.35
N PHE A 490 5.34 6.48 -25.25
CA PHE A 490 5.58 5.07 -25.53
C PHE A 490 5.45 4.88 -27.03
N CYS A 491 6.57 4.82 -27.72
CA CYS A 491 6.57 4.76 -29.16
C CYS A 491 6.02 3.40 -29.66
N GLY A 492 6.43 2.29 -29.03
CA GLY A 492 5.96 0.94 -29.36
C GLY A 492 6.86 -0.15 -28.81
N GLU A 493 6.41 -1.39 -28.92
CA GLU A 493 7.16 -2.55 -28.47
C GLU A 493 8.18 -2.98 -29.54
N ILE A 494 9.39 -3.32 -29.11
CA ILE A 494 10.37 -4.00 -29.96
C ILE A 494 10.33 -5.47 -29.52
N VAL A 495 9.47 -6.24 -30.19
CA VAL A 495 9.32 -7.67 -29.95
C VAL A 495 10.28 -8.44 -30.87
N GLY A 496 11.08 -9.35 -30.30
CA GLY A 496 11.70 -10.43 -31.09
C GLY A 496 13.17 -10.25 -31.50
N LEU A 497 13.90 -9.27 -30.98
CA LEU A 497 15.36 -9.30 -31.02
C LEU A 497 15.86 -10.06 -29.79
N ASN A 498 16.15 -11.36 -29.94
CA ASN A 498 16.66 -12.26 -28.90
C ASN A 498 15.68 -12.61 -27.77
N ASP A 499 14.38 -12.61 -28.04
CA ASP A 499 13.34 -12.97 -27.05
C ASP A 499 13.27 -11.99 -25.85
N ILE A 500 13.70 -10.73 -26.01
CA ILE A 500 13.56 -9.68 -24.98
C ILE A 500 12.40 -8.77 -25.39
N ASP A 501 11.50 -8.48 -24.44
CA ASP A 501 10.34 -7.62 -24.65
C ASP A 501 10.64 -6.20 -24.17
N ASN A 502 10.88 -5.30 -25.13
CA ASN A 502 11.26 -3.92 -24.88
C ASN A 502 10.16 -2.93 -25.25
N ALA A 503 10.06 -1.85 -24.47
CA ALA A 503 9.25 -0.68 -24.79
C ALA A 503 10.14 0.49 -25.21
N HIS A 504 10.09 0.91 -26.47
CA HIS A 504 10.81 2.10 -26.90
C HIS A 504 10.13 3.37 -26.39
N VAL A 505 10.84 4.16 -25.58
CA VAL A 505 10.31 5.36 -24.93
C VAL A 505 11.16 6.57 -25.28
N ILE A 506 10.48 7.68 -25.56
CA ILE A 506 11.12 8.99 -25.68
C ILE A 506 10.61 9.93 -24.58
N ALA A 507 11.50 10.83 -24.12
CA ALA A 507 11.12 11.91 -23.23
C ALA A 507 11.91 13.20 -23.51
N TYR A 508 11.23 14.34 -23.67
CA TYR A 508 11.86 15.62 -24.01
C TYR A 508 10.99 16.81 -23.56
N VAL A 509 11.60 18.00 -23.42
CA VAL A 509 10.89 19.22 -23.05
C VAL A 509 10.67 20.08 -24.28
N GLU A 510 9.42 20.40 -24.58
CA GLU A 510 9.04 21.08 -25.82
C GLU A 510 9.72 22.44 -26.00
N GLY A 511 10.31 22.61 -27.18
CA GLY A 511 11.03 23.82 -27.57
C GLY A 511 12.35 24.03 -26.83
N LEU A 512 12.85 23.03 -26.10
CA LEU A 512 14.20 23.00 -25.52
C LEU A 512 15.02 21.84 -26.08
N THR A 513 14.44 20.64 -26.05
CA THR A 513 15.04 19.41 -26.58
C THR A 513 14.06 18.72 -27.51
N GLU A 514 14.57 17.81 -28.33
CA GLU A 514 13.76 17.02 -29.26
C GLU A 514 14.15 15.56 -29.17
N ALA A 515 13.15 14.69 -29.22
CA ALA A 515 13.33 13.27 -29.43
C ALA A 515 12.29 12.81 -30.46
N SER A 516 12.66 11.80 -31.23
CA SER A 516 11.76 11.17 -32.18
C SER A 516 11.85 9.67 -31.99
N CYS A 517 10.73 8.97 -32.15
CA CYS A 517 10.69 7.51 -32.16
C CYS A 517 11.53 6.91 -33.32
N GLY A 518 12.09 7.74 -34.21
CA GLY A 518 12.90 7.34 -35.34
C GLY A 518 12.11 6.54 -36.39
N ALA A 519 12.82 6.03 -37.39
CA ALA A 519 12.25 5.10 -38.38
C ALA A 519 11.94 3.71 -37.78
N HIS A 520 12.24 3.50 -36.49
CA HIS A 520 12.04 2.22 -35.81
C HIS A 520 10.56 1.91 -35.58
N LEU A 521 9.64 2.85 -35.83
CA LEU A 521 8.20 2.70 -35.57
C LEU A 521 7.29 3.34 -36.64
N ASP A 522 7.79 3.51 -37.87
CA ASP A 522 6.89 3.41 -39.03
C ASP A 522 6.85 1.92 -39.44
N ILE A 523 6.23 1.09 -38.60
CA ILE A 523 5.66 -0.16 -39.10
C ILE A 523 4.26 0.23 -39.60
N PRO A 524 4.05 0.42 -40.92
CA PRO A 524 2.71 0.53 -41.45
C PRO A 524 2.03 -0.82 -41.24
N ASP A 525 1.21 -0.96 -40.19
CA ASP A 525 0.23 -2.05 -39.99
C ASP A 525 0.65 -3.36 -40.69
N VAL A 526 1.86 -3.85 -40.41
CA VAL A 526 2.31 -5.13 -40.98
C VAL A 526 1.60 -6.15 -40.12
N PRO A 527 0.69 -6.96 -40.69
CA PRO A 527 -0.08 -7.91 -39.91
C PRO A 527 0.90 -8.85 -39.22
N SER A 528 0.89 -8.82 -37.89
CA SER A 528 1.52 -9.84 -37.08
C SER A 528 1.09 -11.22 -37.59
N PRO A 529 2.03 -12.14 -37.88
CA PRO A 529 1.69 -13.45 -38.38
C PRO A 529 1.03 -14.28 -37.26
N ASP A 530 -0.29 -14.43 -37.44
CA ASP A 530 -1.16 -15.49 -36.95
C ASP A 530 -1.92 -15.34 -35.61
N HIS A 531 -2.63 -14.22 -35.44
CA HIS A 531 -3.90 -14.17 -34.68
C HIS A 531 -5.12 -14.02 -35.62
N THR A 532 -5.08 -14.61 -36.82
CA THR A 532 -6.10 -14.42 -37.86
C THR A 532 -7.49 -14.98 -37.53
N SER A 533 -7.70 -15.62 -36.37
CA SER A 533 -9.01 -16.17 -35.99
C SER A 533 -9.72 -15.44 -34.85
N CYS A 534 -9.08 -14.47 -34.18
CA CYS A 534 -9.77 -13.76 -33.10
C CYS A 534 -10.60 -12.59 -33.65
N SER A 535 -11.90 -12.85 -33.80
CA SER A 535 -12.89 -11.83 -34.11
C SER A 535 -14.01 -11.83 -33.07
N ASP A 536 -14.58 -10.65 -32.86
CA ASP A 536 -15.81 -10.51 -32.11
C ASP A 536 -16.97 -11.21 -32.81
N THR A 537 -17.95 -11.72 -32.03
CA THR A 537 -19.16 -12.23 -32.64
C THR A 537 -19.84 -11.13 -33.48
N PRO A 538 -20.13 -11.37 -34.78
CA PRO A 538 -20.92 -10.46 -35.59
C PRO A 538 -22.43 -10.69 -35.37
N LEU A 539 -22.81 -11.54 -34.41
CA LEU A 539 -24.18 -11.90 -34.08
C LEU A 539 -24.59 -11.26 -32.75
N ASP A 540 -25.82 -10.77 -32.70
CA ASP A 540 -26.35 -10.30 -31.42
C ASP A 540 -26.58 -11.46 -30.46
N PHE A 541 -26.40 -11.19 -29.17
CA PHE A 541 -26.57 -12.15 -28.09
C PHE A 541 -27.46 -11.64 -26.97
N ILE A 542 -27.92 -12.57 -26.13
CA ILE A 542 -28.82 -12.27 -25.02
C ILE A 542 -28.01 -11.91 -23.78
N TRP A 543 -28.21 -10.69 -23.29
CA TRP A 543 -27.72 -10.21 -22.00
C TRP A 543 -28.86 -9.59 -21.19
N LYS A 544 -29.10 -10.09 -19.96
CA LYS A 544 -30.20 -9.63 -19.09
C LYS A 544 -31.55 -9.49 -19.83
N ARG A 545 -31.92 -10.52 -20.61
CA ARG A 545 -33.13 -10.59 -21.47
C ARG A 545 -33.19 -9.60 -22.64
N GLN A 546 -32.16 -8.79 -22.86
CA GLN A 546 -32.07 -7.87 -23.98
C GLN A 546 -31.05 -8.34 -25.02
N ARG A 547 -31.22 -7.87 -26.27
CA ARG A 547 -30.32 -8.15 -27.39
C ARG A 547 -29.17 -7.14 -27.36
N ARG A 548 -27.93 -7.63 -27.47
CA ARG A 548 -26.68 -6.87 -27.38
C ARG A 548 -25.68 -7.36 -28.41
N ASN A 549 -24.73 -6.49 -28.76
CA ASN A 549 -23.62 -6.76 -29.68
C ASN A 549 -22.30 -6.31 -29.05
N CYS A 550 -21.19 -6.51 -29.77
CA CYS A 550 -19.87 -6.12 -29.29
C CYS A 550 -19.64 -4.60 -29.30
N GLU A 551 -20.34 -3.82 -30.12
CA GLU A 551 -20.36 -2.35 -30.01
C GLU A 551 -20.92 -1.90 -28.65
N TRP A 552 -22.00 -2.55 -28.19
CA TRP A 552 -22.50 -2.33 -26.85
C TRP A 552 -21.48 -2.77 -25.81
N VAL A 553 -20.72 -3.85 -25.99
CA VAL A 553 -19.66 -4.20 -25.03
C VAL A 553 -18.59 -3.12 -25.00
N ALA A 554 -18.11 -2.68 -26.17
CA ALA A 554 -17.06 -1.69 -26.35
C ALA A 554 -17.38 -0.36 -25.68
N ALA A 555 -18.65 0.09 -25.73
CA ALA A 555 -19.07 1.35 -25.12
C ALA A 555 -18.85 1.44 -23.59
N LYS A 556 -18.62 0.31 -22.90
CA LYS A 556 -18.15 0.26 -21.50
C LYS A 556 -17.24 -0.95 -21.31
N ALA A 557 -16.17 -1.03 -22.10
CA ALA A 557 -15.29 -2.19 -22.13
C ALA A 557 -14.73 -2.53 -20.74
N THR A 558 -14.32 -1.54 -19.95
CA THR A 558 -13.79 -1.73 -18.58
C THR A 558 -14.74 -2.51 -17.67
N ASP A 559 -16.04 -2.16 -17.63
CA ASP A 559 -17.03 -2.84 -16.79
C ASP A 559 -17.55 -4.15 -17.41
N ARG A 560 -17.72 -4.16 -18.74
CA ARG A 560 -18.42 -5.24 -19.45
C ARG A 560 -17.48 -6.41 -19.75
N CYS A 561 -16.21 -6.14 -20.01
CA CYS A 561 -15.22 -7.17 -20.30
C CYS A 561 -14.75 -7.94 -19.07
N SER A 562 -14.94 -7.42 -17.85
CA SER A 562 -14.75 -8.19 -16.60
C SER A 562 -15.65 -9.43 -16.52
N SER A 563 -16.77 -9.43 -17.26
CA SER A 563 -17.60 -10.62 -17.40
C SER A 563 -17.00 -11.61 -18.39
N LYS A 564 -16.47 -12.73 -17.89
CA LYS A 564 -16.01 -13.89 -18.72
C LYS A 564 -17.04 -14.36 -19.75
N VAL A 565 -18.32 -14.07 -19.50
CA VAL A 565 -19.42 -14.40 -20.42
C VAL A 565 -19.49 -13.42 -21.58
N LEU A 566 -19.26 -12.12 -21.36
CA LEU A 566 -19.22 -11.11 -22.42
C LEU A 566 -17.90 -11.19 -23.19
N SER A 567 -16.77 -11.40 -22.52
CA SER A 567 -15.47 -11.57 -23.19
C SER A 567 -15.45 -12.80 -24.10
N SER A 568 -16.12 -13.90 -23.73
CA SER A 568 -16.25 -15.05 -24.64
C SER A 568 -17.02 -14.74 -25.93
N MET A 569 -17.95 -13.78 -25.89
CA MET A 569 -18.71 -13.34 -27.07
C MET A 569 -17.91 -12.33 -27.89
N CYS A 570 -17.20 -11.41 -27.21
CA CYS A 570 -16.49 -10.30 -27.81
C CYS A 570 -14.99 -10.33 -27.41
N PRO A 571 -14.23 -11.37 -27.82
CA PRO A 571 -12.84 -11.54 -27.41
C PRO A 571 -11.90 -10.47 -27.96
N ARG A 572 -12.22 -9.84 -29.10
CA ARG A 572 -11.40 -8.78 -29.69
C ARG A 572 -11.68 -7.47 -28.97
N THR A 573 -12.95 -7.14 -28.76
CA THR A 573 -13.36 -5.97 -27.93
C THR A 573 -12.80 -6.08 -26.51
N CYS A 574 -12.74 -7.29 -25.95
CA CYS A 574 -12.27 -7.53 -24.59
C CYS A 574 -10.83 -8.01 -24.48
N MET A 575 -10.09 -8.07 -25.60
CA MET A 575 -8.70 -8.55 -25.69
C MET A 575 -8.44 -9.90 -24.98
N THR A 576 -9.41 -10.83 -25.05
CA THR A 576 -9.27 -12.20 -24.52
C THR A 576 -9.05 -13.21 -25.64
N CYS A 577 -8.39 -12.78 -26.72
CA CYS A 577 -8.14 -13.58 -27.92
C CYS A 577 -7.30 -14.83 -27.67
N ASP A 578 -6.47 -14.81 -26.64
CA ASP A 578 -5.61 -15.94 -26.24
C ASP A 578 -6.41 -17.11 -25.66
N THR A 579 -7.67 -16.85 -25.27
CA THR A 579 -8.56 -17.91 -24.76
C THR A 579 -9.41 -18.49 -25.88
N CYS A 580 -9.06 -19.71 -26.31
CA CYS A 580 -9.89 -20.46 -27.25
C CYS A 580 -11.16 -21.01 -26.57
N VAL A 581 -12.21 -20.19 -26.55
CA VAL A 581 -13.50 -20.55 -25.97
C VAL A 581 -14.65 -20.21 -26.91
N ASP A 582 -15.69 -21.05 -26.85
CA ASP A 582 -16.97 -20.74 -27.49
C ASP A 582 -17.71 -19.63 -26.74
N GLY A 583 -18.51 -18.86 -27.46
CA GLY A 583 -19.42 -17.88 -26.91
C GLY A 583 -20.40 -18.51 -25.91
N ARG A 584 -20.40 -17.99 -24.68
CA ARG A 584 -21.20 -18.55 -23.55
C ARG A 584 -22.67 -18.11 -23.55
N ARG A 585 -23.12 -17.33 -24.53
CA ARG A 585 -24.50 -16.84 -24.63
C ARG A 585 -25.22 -17.34 -25.87
N ARG A 586 -26.55 -17.34 -25.75
CA ARG A 586 -27.44 -17.52 -26.90
C ARG A 586 -27.29 -16.34 -27.85
N PHE A 587 -27.14 -16.64 -29.13
CA PHE A 587 -27.01 -15.66 -30.21
C PHE A 587 -28.13 -15.81 -31.25
N TYR A 588 -28.40 -14.74 -31.99
CA TYR A 588 -29.43 -14.68 -33.02
C TYR A 588 -28.82 -14.82 -34.41
N MET A 589 -29.36 -15.73 -35.22
CA MET A 589 -29.01 -15.79 -36.64
C MET A 589 -29.57 -14.54 -37.35
N LYS A 590 -28.81 -13.99 -38.30
CA LYS A 590 -29.28 -12.90 -39.17
C LYS A 590 -30.60 -13.34 -39.84
N ASN A 591 -31.61 -12.46 -39.83
CA ASN A 591 -32.99 -12.66 -40.32
C ASN A 591 -33.99 -13.42 -39.41
N SER A 592 -33.64 -13.81 -38.18
CA SER A 592 -34.63 -14.32 -37.23
C SER A 592 -35.22 -13.22 -36.33
N LYS A 593 -36.50 -12.88 -36.54
CA LYS A 593 -37.25 -11.91 -35.71
C LYS A 593 -37.92 -12.51 -34.46
N THR A 594 -37.84 -13.83 -34.21
CA THR A 594 -38.51 -14.48 -33.07
C THR A 594 -37.53 -15.15 -32.09
N ARG A 595 -37.92 -15.25 -30.81
CA ARG A 595 -37.15 -15.96 -29.74
C ARG A 595 -36.83 -17.42 -30.07
N LYS A 596 -37.63 -18.06 -30.94
CA LYS A 596 -37.44 -19.44 -31.45
C LYS A 596 -36.22 -19.60 -32.37
N GLY A 597 -35.59 -18.50 -32.81
CA GLY A 597 -34.39 -18.54 -33.67
C GLY A 597 -33.06 -18.25 -32.97
N SER A 598 -33.03 -18.17 -31.63
CA SER A 598 -31.75 -18.12 -30.90
C SER A 598 -31.07 -19.49 -30.87
N ARG A 599 -29.74 -19.51 -30.94
CA ARG A 599 -28.89 -20.72 -30.98
C ARG A 599 -27.75 -20.61 -29.96
N THR A 600 -27.08 -21.73 -29.70
CA THR A 600 -25.91 -21.85 -28.82
C THR A 600 -24.78 -22.57 -29.55
N CYS A 601 -23.57 -22.52 -29.03
CA CYS A 601 -22.47 -23.32 -29.60
C CYS A 601 -22.68 -24.84 -29.43
N TYR A 602 -23.44 -25.28 -28.42
CA TYR A 602 -23.94 -26.66 -28.36
C TYR A 602 -24.85 -27.03 -29.54
N TRP A 603 -25.69 -26.10 -30.01
CA TRP A 603 -26.43 -26.32 -31.25
C TRP A 603 -25.49 -26.37 -32.45
N ALA A 604 -24.45 -25.53 -32.50
CA ALA A 604 -23.48 -25.55 -33.59
C ALA A 604 -22.69 -26.88 -33.64
N SER A 605 -22.38 -27.47 -32.49
CA SER A 605 -21.67 -28.76 -32.38
C SER A 605 -22.52 -30.00 -32.60
N SER A 606 -23.85 -29.87 -32.68
CA SER A 606 -24.76 -31.00 -32.97
C SER A 606 -24.74 -31.38 -34.46
N ARG A 607 -25.50 -32.44 -34.87
CA ARG A 607 -25.47 -33.03 -36.22
C ARG A 607 -25.30 -32.00 -37.35
N ASN A 608 -24.29 -32.21 -38.20
CA ASN A 608 -23.83 -31.33 -39.27
C ASN A 608 -23.04 -30.08 -38.83
N THR A 609 -22.14 -30.20 -37.85
CA THR A 609 -21.25 -29.13 -37.36
C THR A 609 -20.60 -28.34 -38.49
N GLN A 610 -19.99 -29.02 -39.46
CA GLN A 610 -19.35 -28.37 -40.62
C GLN A 610 -20.32 -27.50 -41.44
N LYS A 611 -21.58 -27.91 -41.61
CA LYS A 611 -22.59 -27.10 -42.32
C LYS A 611 -23.03 -25.90 -41.48
N ARG A 612 -23.10 -26.05 -40.15
CA ARG A 612 -23.53 -24.99 -39.23
C ARG A 612 -22.45 -23.94 -39.04
N CYS A 613 -21.19 -24.33 -38.97
CA CYS A 613 -20.04 -23.42 -38.91
C CYS A 613 -19.87 -22.59 -40.19
N LYS A 614 -20.41 -23.04 -41.33
CA LYS A 614 -20.46 -22.26 -42.58
C LYS A 614 -21.53 -21.17 -42.59
N VAL A 615 -22.43 -21.13 -41.59
CA VAL A 615 -23.40 -20.03 -41.47
C VAL A 615 -22.68 -18.79 -40.97
N LEU A 616 -22.85 -17.67 -41.66
CA LEU A 616 -22.18 -16.40 -41.37
C LEU A 616 -22.31 -16.00 -39.89
N GLY A 617 -21.17 -15.75 -39.23
CA GLY A 617 -21.09 -15.35 -37.84
C GLY A 617 -21.02 -16.49 -36.83
N ILE A 618 -21.26 -17.74 -37.23
CA ILE A 618 -21.25 -18.89 -36.30
C ILE A 618 -19.82 -19.33 -35.98
N ALA A 619 -18.90 -19.30 -36.95
CA ALA A 619 -17.51 -19.69 -36.73
C ALA A 619 -16.82 -18.75 -35.71
N GLU A 620 -17.07 -17.45 -35.82
CA GLU A 620 -16.54 -16.37 -34.98
C GLU A 620 -17.15 -16.39 -33.57
N THR A 621 -18.41 -16.82 -33.47
CA THR A 621 -19.11 -16.97 -32.18
C THR A 621 -18.75 -18.27 -31.46
N CYS A 622 -18.52 -19.35 -32.21
CA CYS A 622 -18.29 -20.70 -31.70
C CYS A 622 -16.91 -21.19 -32.14
N ARG A 623 -15.87 -20.42 -31.79
CA ARG A 623 -14.51 -20.56 -32.30
C ARG A 623 -13.91 -21.93 -32.04
N LYS A 624 -14.11 -22.49 -30.84
CA LYS A 624 -13.63 -23.82 -30.49
C LYS A 624 -14.41 -24.91 -31.21
N THR A 625 -15.74 -24.81 -31.21
CA THR A 625 -16.62 -25.77 -31.91
C THR A 625 -16.37 -25.80 -33.43
N CYS A 626 -16.03 -24.66 -34.02
CA CYS A 626 -15.84 -24.50 -35.46
C CYS A 626 -14.36 -24.55 -35.90
N GLY A 627 -13.44 -24.90 -34.99
CA GLY A 627 -12.02 -25.07 -35.30
C GLY A 627 -11.32 -23.78 -35.76
N GLN A 628 -11.78 -22.62 -35.30
CA GLN A 628 -11.11 -21.34 -35.52
C GLN A 628 -9.92 -21.15 -34.58
N CYS A 629 -9.91 -21.83 -33.45
CA CYS A 629 -8.79 -21.84 -32.52
C CYS A 629 -8.67 -23.25 -31.90
N SER A 630 -7.48 -23.58 -31.42
CA SER A 630 -7.14 -24.87 -30.79
C SER A 630 -6.81 -24.69 -29.32
#